data_AF-A0A353DEK3-F1
#
_entry.id   AF-A0A353DEK3-F1
#
_cell.length_a   1.000
_cell.length_b   1.000
_cell.length_c   1.000
_cell.angle_alpha   90.00
_cell.angle_beta   90.00
_cell.angle_gamma   90.00
#
_symmetry.space_group_name_H-M   'P 1'
#
loop_
_entity.id
_entity.type
_entity.pdbx_description
1 polymer ?
#
loop_
_entity_poly.entity_id
_entity_poly.type
_entity_poly.pdbx_seq_one_letter_code
_entity_poly.pdbx_strand_id
1 'polypeptide(L)'
;RTRVDGFVEFVDLSATVLNLAGIEIPAAIDGKPFLGKEVTLEELNKRDQSFGYADRFDEKYDLVRTLRKGKFRYSRNYQPFNFDGLYNEYRYKQTPFAQWRELYLAGKLNAAQEQFFKARPAETLYDLSSDPDEVKNLASDPAHQKTLLKLRALLQKRIKGMPDLSFYPEPVFLKIATDNPVAFGQKHKSEIAKLIETADLSLEIFEEAKERIAAAFDSKNPWERYWGLIVCSTFGKQAAPFYEPAKKLAADDAEPLVRTRAAEFLGLTGQLDPRPVLTEILNATEDHILANLILNTVVVLQDSKPGYKFDASKLTASWVNNKKAEVASRVLYLK
;
A
#
# COMPACT_ATOMS: atom_id res chain seq x y z
N ARG A 1 16.36 -10.79 35.89
CA ARG A 1 16.68 -10.28 34.53
C ARG A 1 15.43 -9.58 34.00
N THR A 2 15.56 -8.34 33.53
CA THR A 2 14.47 -7.41 33.15
C THR A 2 14.29 -7.27 31.62
N ARG A 3 14.82 -8.20 30.84
CA ARG A 3 14.81 -8.14 29.37
C ARG A 3 13.86 -9.19 28.81
N VAL A 4 13.05 -8.76 27.85
CA VAL A 4 12.13 -9.61 27.07
C VAL A 4 12.72 -9.77 25.67
N ASP A 5 12.76 -11.01 25.18
CA ASP A 5 13.23 -11.35 23.83
C ASP A 5 12.07 -11.49 22.84
N GLY A 6 10.88 -11.81 23.34
CA GLY A 6 9.68 -11.94 22.52
C GLY A 6 9.12 -10.61 22.04
N PHE A 7 8.41 -10.63 20.92
CA PHE A 7 7.77 -9.45 20.36
C PHE A 7 6.51 -9.06 21.13
N VAL A 8 6.34 -7.75 21.28
CA VAL A 8 5.13 -7.09 21.77
C VAL A 8 4.63 -6.18 20.67
N GLU A 9 3.33 -6.23 20.39
CA GLU A 9 2.69 -5.41 19.37
C GLU A 9 1.91 -4.26 20.02
N PHE A 10 1.70 -3.15 19.30
CA PHE A 10 0.96 -2.01 19.86
C PHE A 10 -0.47 -2.39 20.29
N VAL A 11 -1.10 -3.30 19.56
CA VAL A 11 -2.43 -3.85 19.88
C VAL A 11 -2.47 -4.60 21.22
N ASP A 12 -1.32 -5.09 21.71
CA ASP A 12 -1.23 -5.78 23.00
C ASP A 12 -1.42 -4.84 24.20
N LEU A 13 -1.27 -3.52 24.01
CA LEU A 13 -1.37 -2.54 25.10
C LEU A 13 -2.77 -2.51 25.71
N SER A 14 -3.83 -2.54 24.90
CA SER A 14 -5.22 -2.52 25.39
C SER A 14 -5.52 -3.76 26.24
N ALA A 15 -5.18 -4.94 25.73
CA ALA A 15 -5.30 -6.21 26.45
C ALA A 15 -4.49 -6.19 27.76
N THR A 16 -3.29 -5.63 27.72
CA THR A 16 -2.41 -5.54 28.89
C THR A 16 -3.00 -4.66 30.00
N VAL A 17 -3.57 -3.50 29.65
CA VAL A 17 -4.20 -2.60 30.64
C VAL A 17 -5.39 -3.29 31.32
N LEU A 18 -6.26 -3.96 30.55
CA LEU A 18 -7.40 -4.70 31.11
C LEU A 18 -6.95 -5.82 32.06
N ASN A 19 -5.96 -6.60 31.64
CA ASN A 19 -5.38 -7.67 32.43
C ASN A 19 -4.81 -7.16 33.77
N LEU A 20 -4.08 -6.04 33.74
CA LEU A 20 -3.52 -5.42 34.95
C LEU A 20 -4.61 -4.89 35.90
N ALA A 21 -5.73 -4.44 35.36
CA ALA A 21 -6.89 -3.98 36.12
C ALA A 21 -7.75 -5.13 36.68
N GLY A 22 -7.45 -6.39 36.33
CA GLY A 22 -8.28 -7.55 36.69
C GLY A 22 -9.62 -7.58 35.95
N ILE A 23 -9.70 -6.96 34.77
CA ILE A 23 -10.90 -6.91 33.92
C ILE A 23 -10.78 -7.98 32.83
N GLU A 24 -11.87 -8.71 32.58
CA GLU A 24 -11.95 -9.67 31.48
C GLU A 24 -11.72 -8.98 30.13
N ILE A 25 -10.87 -9.57 29.28
CA ILE A 25 -10.52 -9.01 27.97
C ILE A 25 -11.64 -9.36 26.97
N PRO A 26 -12.34 -8.37 26.38
CA PRO A 26 -13.38 -8.64 25.40
C PRO A 26 -12.84 -9.38 24.17
N ALA A 27 -13.65 -10.27 23.59
CA ALA A 27 -13.28 -11.05 22.41
C ALA A 27 -12.93 -10.20 21.16
N ALA A 28 -13.33 -8.93 21.13
CA ALA A 28 -13.01 -7.99 20.06
C ALA A 28 -11.60 -7.37 20.15
N ILE A 29 -10.88 -7.58 21.25
CA ILE A 29 -9.50 -7.12 21.40
C ILE A 29 -8.55 -8.13 20.77
N ASP A 30 -7.82 -7.72 19.72
CA ASP A 30 -6.89 -8.58 19.01
C ASP A 30 -5.57 -8.86 19.75
N GLY A 31 -5.21 -7.97 20.68
CA GLY A 31 -3.94 -8.02 21.42
C GLY A 31 -3.92 -9.07 22.54
N LYS A 32 -2.71 -9.40 23.00
CA LYS A 32 -2.47 -10.33 24.11
C LYS A 32 -1.64 -9.68 25.22
N PRO A 33 -2.05 -9.79 26.49
CA PRO A 33 -1.33 -9.17 27.60
C PRO A 33 0.14 -9.57 27.63
N PHE A 34 1.05 -8.61 27.80
CA PHE A 34 2.49 -8.89 27.99
C PHE A 34 2.99 -8.54 29.41
N LEU A 35 2.09 -8.02 30.27
CA LEU A 35 2.33 -7.79 31.69
C LEU A 35 1.12 -8.27 32.51
N GLY A 36 1.38 -8.69 33.75
CA GLY A 36 0.36 -9.09 34.72
C GLY A 36 0.71 -10.42 35.41
N LYS A 37 -0.05 -10.77 36.45
CA LYS A 37 0.23 -11.94 37.30
C LYS A 37 0.21 -13.27 36.52
N GLU A 38 -0.61 -13.33 35.48
CA GLU A 38 -0.82 -14.52 34.64
C GLU A 38 0.12 -14.57 33.43
N VAL A 39 0.94 -13.53 33.21
CA VAL A 39 1.87 -13.49 32.07
C VAL A 39 3.25 -13.97 32.52
N THR A 40 3.69 -15.12 32.00
CA THR A 40 5.05 -15.61 32.28
C THR A 40 6.06 -15.08 31.26
N LEU A 41 7.30 -14.87 31.72
CA LEU A 41 8.40 -14.47 30.85
C LEU A 41 8.71 -15.57 29.80
N GLU A 42 8.52 -16.83 30.14
CA GLU A 42 8.73 -17.95 29.22
C GLU A 42 7.75 -17.90 28.04
N GLU A 43 6.46 -17.69 28.29
CA GLU A 43 5.46 -17.56 27.23
C GLU A 43 5.68 -16.31 26.40
N LEU A 44 6.03 -15.19 27.05
CA LEU A 44 6.32 -13.95 26.36
C LEU A 44 7.50 -14.13 25.40
N ASN A 45 8.59 -14.77 25.83
CA ASN A 45 9.77 -15.03 25.00
C ASN A 45 9.53 -16.03 23.86
N LYS A 46 8.41 -16.76 23.84
CA LYS A 46 7.99 -17.60 22.70
C LYS A 46 7.34 -16.79 21.57
N ARG A 47 7.00 -15.52 21.78
CA ARG A 47 6.41 -14.65 20.75
C ARG A 47 7.47 -14.26 19.72
N ASP A 48 7.54 -15.04 18.64
CA ASP A 48 8.55 -14.88 17.58
C ASP A 48 8.01 -14.22 16.31
N GLN A 49 6.82 -13.61 16.33
CA GLN A 49 6.31 -12.83 15.19
C GLN A 49 5.80 -11.45 15.59
N SER A 50 5.94 -10.48 14.70
CA SER A 50 5.24 -9.20 14.76
C SER A 50 4.69 -8.83 13.39
N PHE A 51 3.50 -8.26 13.35
CA PHE A 51 2.81 -7.83 12.15
C PHE A 51 2.72 -6.30 12.13
N GLY A 52 2.96 -5.72 10.95
CA GLY A 52 2.78 -4.29 10.72
C GLY A 52 1.92 -4.06 9.49
N TYR A 53 1.09 -3.04 9.52
CA TYR A 53 0.29 -2.61 8.39
C TYR A 53 0.35 -1.09 8.25
N ALA A 54 0.32 -0.62 7.01
CA ALA A 54 0.21 0.77 6.64
C ALA A 54 -0.76 0.88 5.45
N ASP A 55 -1.62 1.88 5.48
CA ASP A 55 -2.61 2.14 4.45
C ASP A 55 -2.49 3.57 3.90
N ARG A 56 -2.50 4.55 4.81
CA ARG A 56 -2.43 5.98 4.50
C ARG A 56 -1.65 6.75 5.56
N PHE A 57 -0.85 7.72 5.11
CA PHE A 57 -0.12 8.70 5.91
C PHE A 57 -0.57 10.09 5.45
N ASP A 58 -1.56 10.66 6.14
CA ASP A 58 -2.26 11.89 5.74
C ASP A 58 -2.82 11.81 4.30
N GLU A 59 -2.29 12.57 3.34
CA GLU A 59 -2.70 12.54 1.94
C GLU A 59 -2.04 11.41 1.12
N LYS A 60 -0.97 10.78 1.64
CA LYS A 60 -0.20 9.73 0.95
C LYS A 60 -0.79 8.34 1.22
N TYR A 61 -1.25 7.66 0.17
CA TYR A 61 -1.63 6.26 0.23
C TYR A 61 -0.42 5.37 0.00
N ASP A 62 -0.28 4.33 0.81
CA ASP A 62 0.78 3.35 0.68
C ASP A 62 0.39 2.03 1.36
N LEU A 63 -0.22 1.11 0.60
CA LEU A 63 -0.66 -0.19 1.11
C LEU A 63 0.52 -1.14 1.28
N VAL A 64 1.01 -1.24 2.52
CA VAL A 64 2.16 -2.10 2.90
C VAL A 64 1.76 -3.01 4.05
N ARG A 65 2.20 -4.27 3.98
CA ARG A 65 2.05 -5.24 5.06
C ARG A 65 3.40 -5.87 5.36
N THR A 66 3.74 -5.99 6.64
CA THR A 66 5.02 -6.53 7.07
C THR A 66 4.83 -7.64 8.09
N LEU A 67 5.71 -8.63 8.03
CA LEU A 67 5.80 -9.70 8.99
C LEU A 67 7.27 -9.87 9.37
N ARG A 68 7.58 -9.62 10.63
CA ARG A 68 8.86 -10.03 11.21
C ARG A 68 8.70 -11.39 11.85
N LYS A 69 9.68 -12.27 11.64
CA LYS A 69 9.82 -13.53 12.35
C LYS A 69 11.28 -13.76 12.74
N GLY A 70 11.56 -13.78 14.04
CA GLY A 70 12.91 -13.75 14.57
C GLY A 70 13.74 -12.61 13.98
N LYS A 71 14.82 -12.98 13.28
CA LYS A 71 15.74 -12.03 12.63
C LYS A 71 15.29 -11.55 11.25
N PHE A 72 14.30 -12.18 10.63
CA PHE A 72 13.89 -11.82 9.27
C PHE A 72 12.68 -10.90 9.28
N ARG A 73 12.70 -9.85 8.47
CA ARG A 73 11.53 -9.03 8.17
C ARG A 73 11.17 -9.16 6.69
N TYR A 74 9.93 -9.56 6.45
CA TYR A 74 9.33 -9.59 5.13
C TYR A 74 8.36 -8.42 5.00
N SER A 75 8.40 -7.71 3.88
CA SER A 75 7.42 -6.66 3.57
C SER A 75 6.82 -6.89 2.19
N ARG A 76 5.51 -6.71 2.09
CA ARG A 76 4.71 -6.78 0.86
C ARG A 76 4.22 -5.38 0.52
N ASN A 77 4.62 -4.88 -0.65
CA ASN A 77 4.23 -3.59 -1.20
C ASN A 77 3.20 -3.81 -2.30
N TYR A 78 1.93 -3.52 -2.04
CA TYR A 78 0.86 -3.79 -3.01
C TYR A 78 0.79 -2.75 -4.14
N GLN A 79 1.47 -1.62 -3.98
CA GLN A 79 1.60 -0.56 -4.99
C GLN A 79 3.09 -0.25 -5.18
N PRO A 80 3.87 -1.15 -5.79
CA PRO A 80 5.34 -1.05 -5.84
C PRO A 80 5.86 0.15 -6.64
N PHE A 81 5.03 0.74 -7.50
CA PHE A 81 5.33 2.01 -8.16
C PHE A 81 5.36 3.22 -7.20
N ASN A 82 4.81 3.10 -5.98
CA ASN A 82 5.01 4.08 -4.92
C ASN A 82 6.43 3.97 -4.35
N PHE A 83 6.90 5.07 -3.78
CA PHE A 83 8.17 5.15 -3.06
C PHE A 83 8.00 5.92 -1.74
N ASP A 84 8.88 5.67 -0.78
CA ASP A 84 8.73 6.18 0.59
C ASP A 84 8.70 7.71 0.63
N GLY A 85 9.56 8.34 -0.17
CA GLY A 85 9.72 9.77 -0.34
C GLY A 85 8.65 10.47 -1.19
N LEU A 86 7.59 9.78 -1.62
CA LEU A 86 6.45 10.43 -2.28
C LEU A 86 5.94 11.60 -1.42
N TYR A 87 5.56 12.71 -2.05
CA TYR A 87 5.21 13.93 -1.32
C TYR A 87 4.11 13.69 -0.28
N ASN A 88 4.43 14.08 0.96
CA ASN A 88 3.55 14.24 2.11
C ASN A 88 3.94 15.56 2.79
N GLU A 89 2.98 16.47 2.95
CA GLU A 89 3.22 17.87 3.32
C GLU A 89 3.92 17.98 4.68
N TYR A 90 3.46 17.24 5.69
CA TYR A 90 4.04 17.29 7.03
C TYR A 90 5.51 16.83 7.04
N ARG A 91 5.85 15.77 6.31
CA ARG A 91 7.24 15.32 6.15
C ARG A 91 8.13 16.42 5.59
N TYR A 92 7.69 17.10 4.54
CA TYR A 92 8.50 18.11 3.85
C TYR A 92 8.49 19.49 4.50
N LYS A 93 7.70 19.70 5.56
CA LYS A 93 7.89 20.81 6.51
C LYS A 93 9.16 20.65 7.35
N GLN A 94 9.69 19.44 7.46
CA GLN A 94 10.90 19.14 8.24
C GLN A 94 12.14 19.34 7.35
N THR A 95 13.03 20.25 7.75
CA THR A 95 14.25 20.61 7.00
C THR A 95 15.10 19.40 6.56
N PRO A 96 15.30 18.34 7.38
CA PRO A 96 16.09 17.19 6.96
C PRO A 96 15.51 16.46 5.73
N PHE A 97 14.18 16.29 5.65
CA PHE A 97 13.54 15.62 4.51
C PHE A 97 13.59 16.48 3.24
N ALA A 98 13.43 17.80 3.37
CA ALA A 98 13.57 18.73 2.26
C ALA A 98 15.00 18.67 1.66
N GLN A 99 16.02 18.78 2.51
CA GLN A 99 17.42 18.67 2.07
C GLN A 99 17.75 17.30 1.47
N TRP A 100 17.24 16.21 2.05
CA TRP A 100 17.47 14.87 1.51
C TRP A 100 16.90 14.73 0.08
N ARG A 101 15.71 15.29 -0.17
CA ARG A 101 15.10 15.32 -1.50
C ARG A 101 15.87 16.21 -2.48
N GLU A 102 16.32 17.38 -2.05
CA GLU A 102 17.16 18.26 -2.88
C GLU A 102 18.45 17.54 -3.32
N LEU A 103 19.11 16.83 -2.41
CA LEU A 103 20.29 16.03 -2.72
C LEU A 103 19.99 14.86 -3.67
N TYR A 104 18.82 14.21 -3.52
CA TYR A 104 18.38 13.18 -4.46
C TYR A 104 18.20 13.74 -5.86
N LEU A 105 17.46 14.85 -6.00
CA LEU A 105 17.22 15.51 -7.29
C LEU A 105 18.51 16.04 -7.93
N ALA A 106 19.49 16.43 -7.11
CA ALA A 106 20.82 16.84 -7.57
C ALA A 106 21.77 15.68 -7.89
N GLY A 107 21.34 14.41 -7.71
CA GLY A 107 22.17 13.23 -7.96
C GLY A 107 23.35 13.07 -7.01
N LYS A 108 23.25 13.60 -5.77
CA LYS A 108 24.34 13.65 -4.78
C LYS A 108 24.28 12.53 -3.73
N LEU A 109 23.27 11.67 -3.79
CA LEU A 109 23.09 10.57 -2.83
C LEU A 109 23.77 9.29 -3.31
N ASN A 110 24.20 8.47 -2.36
CA ASN A 110 24.63 7.10 -2.65
C ASN A 110 23.42 6.16 -2.80
N ALA A 111 23.67 4.92 -3.20
CA ALA A 111 22.64 3.89 -3.45
C ALA A 111 21.69 3.63 -2.26
N ALA A 112 22.22 3.61 -1.03
CA ALA A 112 21.42 3.38 0.17
C ALA A 112 20.52 4.60 0.47
N GLN A 113 21.06 5.81 0.33
CA GLN A 113 20.34 7.04 0.59
C GLN A 113 19.28 7.36 -0.46
N GLU A 114 19.49 6.99 -1.72
CA GLU A 114 18.52 7.24 -2.78
C GLU A 114 17.35 6.24 -2.78
N GLN A 115 17.49 5.09 -2.10
CA GLN A 115 16.46 4.05 -2.02
C GLN A 115 15.10 4.61 -1.55
N PHE A 116 15.12 5.56 -0.61
CA PHE A 116 13.93 6.23 -0.10
C PHE A 116 13.10 6.94 -1.19
N PHE A 117 13.72 7.38 -2.28
CA PHE A 117 13.07 8.11 -3.37
C PHE A 117 12.84 7.26 -4.63
N LYS A 118 13.09 5.95 -4.54
CA LYS A 118 12.92 5.01 -5.66
C LYS A 118 11.75 4.07 -5.41
N ALA A 119 11.08 3.71 -6.50
CA ALA A 119 10.02 2.69 -6.48
C ALA A 119 10.55 1.40 -5.82
N ARG A 120 9.69 0.74 -5.04
CA ARG A 120 10.06 -0.45 -4.27
C ARG A 120 9.61 -1.71 -5.00
N PRO A 121 10.31 -2.84 -4.87
CA PRO A 121 9.81 -4.11 -5.41
C PRO A 121 8.51 -4.52 -4.72
N ALA A 122 7.74 -5.40 -5.37
CA ALA A 122 6.48 -5.93 -4.85
C ALA A 122 6.63 -6.62 -3.47
N GLU A 123 7.81 -7.16 -3.20
CA GLU A 123 8.19 -7.71 -1.90
C GLU A 123 9.66 -7.44 -1.57
N THR A 124 9.97 -7.43 -0.28
CA THR A 124 11.33 -7.31 0.26
C THR A 124 11.54 -8.29 1.40
N LEU A 125 12.78 -8.73 1.59
CA LEU A 125 13.21 -9.59 2.69
C LEU A 125 14.53 -9.06 3.25
N TYR A 126 14.59 -8.85 4.56
CA TYR A 126 15.81 -8.39 5.24
C TYR A 126 16.19 -9.34 6.38
N ASP A 127 17.49 -9.57 6.57
CA ASP A 127 18.05 -10.21 7.76
C ASP A 127 18.57 -9.13 8.72
N LEU A 128 17.76 -8.79 9.72
CA LEU A 128 18.03 -7.73 10.69
C LEU A 128 19.23 -8.04 11.62
N SER A 129 19.74 -9.28 11.63
CA SER A 129 20.94 -9.61 12.40
C SER A 129 22.23 -9.12 11.72
N SER A 130 22.21 -9.01 10.39
CA SER A 130 23.35 -8.55 9.58
C SER A 130 23.13 -7.17 8.95
N ASP A 131 21.87 -6.79 8.75
CA ASP A 131 21.44 -5.55 8.11
C ASP A 131 20.31 -4.89 8.92
N PRO A 132 20.64 -4.25 10.05
CA PRO A 132 19.64 -3.60 10.91
C PRO A 132 18.99 -2.38 10.24
N ASP A 133 19.63 -1.82 9.20
CA ASP A 133 19.17 -0.64 8.47
C ASP A 133 18.30 -0.98 7.24
N GLU A 134 18.12 -2.29 6.95
CA GLU A 134 17.25 -2.80 5.87
C GLU A 134 17.57 -2.25 4.47
N VAL A 135 18.87 -2.12 4.19
CA VAL A 135 19.36 -1.61 2.90
C VAL A 135 19.50 -2.72 1.86
N LYS A 136 19.81 -3.95 2.28
CA LYS A 136 20.07 -5.09 1.40
C LYS A 136 18.85 -6.00 1.30
N ASN A 137 18.04 -5.78 0.27
CA ASN A 137 16.92 -6.67 -0.03
C ASN A 137 17.40 -8.05 -0.52
N LEU A 138 16.97 -9.11 0.18
CA LEU A 138 17.29 -10.51 -0.08
C LEU A 138 16.18 -11.25 -0.85
N ALA A 139 15.10 -10.58 -1.28
CA ALA A 139 13.96 -11.23 -1.92
C ALA A 139 14.31 -11.94 -3.24
N SER A 140 15.34 -11.49 -3.95
CA SER A 140 15.81 -12.13 -5.18
C SER A 140 17.03 -13.04 -4.96
N ASP A 141 17.47 -13.23 -3.72
CA ASP A 141 18.61 -14.08 -3.39
C ASP A 141 18.18 -15.56 -3.32
N PRO A 142 18.69 -16.44 -4.20
CA PRO A 142 18.35 -17.86 -4.20
C PRO A 142 18.62 -18.56 -2.86
N ALA A 143 19.62 -18.12 -2.10
CA ALA A 143 19.94 -18.69 -0.78
C ALA A 143 18.83 -18.45 0.25
N HIS A 144 18.02 -17.39 0.06
CA HIS A 144 16.95 -16.98 0.97
C HIS A 144 15.55 -17.36 0.48
N GLN A 145 15.42 -17.99 -0.69
CA GLN A 145 14.13 -18.33 -1.32
C GLN A 145 13.19 -19.10 -0.38
N LYS A 146 13.71 -20.07 0.37
CA LYS A 146 12.90 -20.85 1.33
C LYS A 146 12.32 -19.97 2.45
N THR A 147 13.11 -19.02 2.95
CA THR A 147 12.67 -18.07 3.99
C THR A 147 11.64 -17.10 3.42
N LEU A 148 11.88 -16.56 2.23
CA LEU A 148 10.95 -15.67 1.53
C LEU A 148 9.57 -16.33 1.36
N LEU A 149 9.52 -17.51 0.75
CA LEU A 149 8.26 -18.23 0.49
C LEU A 149 7.52 -18.57 1.78
N LYS A 150 8.25 -18.93 2.85
CA LYS A 150 7.65 -19.20 4.16
C LYS A 150 7.00 -17.94 4.76
N LEU A 151 7.69 -16.80 4.74
CA LEU A 151 7.16 -15.55 5.30
C LEU A 151 6.05 -14.96 4.45
N ARG A 152 6.15 -15.06 3.11
CA ARG A 152 5.07 -14.74 2.17
C ARG A 152 3.80 -15.52 2.49
N ALA A 153 3.90 -16.85 2.63
CA ALA A 153 2.75 -17.69 2.95
C ALA A 153 2.15 -17.38 4.34
N LEU A 154 2.99 -17.08 5.34
CA LEU A 154 2.52 -16.66 6.66
C LEU A 154 1.77 -15.33 6.60
N LEU A 155 2.29 -14.34 5.87
CA LEU A 155 1.62 -13.05 5.69
C LEU A 155 0.29 -13.23 4.96
N GLN A 156 0.27 -13.96 3.84
CA GLN A 156 -0.95 -14.26 3.08
C GLN A 156 -2.01 -14.95 3.95
N LYS A 157 -1.61 -15.92 4.77
CA LYS A 157 -2.52 -16.57 5.72
C LYS A 157 -3.10 -15.57 6.73
N ARG A 158 -2.28 -14.63 7.23
CA ARG A 158 -2.71 -13.60 8.19
C ARG A 158 -3.72 -12.64 7.59
N ILE A 159 -3.46 -12.08 6.41
CA ILE A 159 -4.33 -11.09 5.74
C ILE A 159 -5.59 -11.69 5.09
N LYS A 160 -5.59 -12.99 4.75
CA LYS A 160 -6.83 -13.69 4.34
C LYS A 160 -7.64 -14.15 5.55
N GLY A 161 -6.95 -14.43 6.67
CA GLY A 161 -7.56 -14.85 7.93
C GLY A 161 -8.30 -13.71 8.63
N MET A 162 -7.69 -12.52 8.67
CA MET A 162 -8.30 -11.25 9.06
C MET A 162 -8.71 -10.55 7.75
N PRO A 163 -9.98 -10.57 7.32
CA PRO A 163 -10.37 -10.01 6.03
C PRO A 163 -9.99 -8.52 5.96
N ASP A 164 -8.88 -8.24 5.28
CA ASP A 164 -8.25 -6.92 5.24
C ASP A 164 -9.06 -5.99 4.34
N LEU A 165 -9.82 -5.08 4.98
CA LEU A 165 -10.76 -4.19 4.31
C LEU A 165 -10.06 -3.19 3.39
N SER A 166 -8.77 -2.95 3.57
CA SER A 166 -7.97 -2.03 2.74
C SER A 166 -7.76 -2.54 1.31
N PHE A 167 -8.21 -3.75 0.97
CA PHE A 167 -8.28 -4.23 -0.41
C PHE A 167 -9.47 -3.65 -1.20
N TYR A 168 -10.44 -3.04 -0.51
CA TYR A 168 -11.33 -2.07 -1.12
C TYR A 168 -10.68 -0.68 -1.10
N PRO A 169 -10.83 0.14 -2.15
CA PRO A 169 -10.40 1.53 -2.07
C PRO A 169 -11.09 2.27 -0.92
N GLU A 170 -10.35 3.09 -0.16
CA GLU A 170 -10.88 3.82 1.01
C GLU A 170 -12.21 4.58 0.73
N PRO A 171 -12.37 5.34 -0.38
CA PRO A 171 -13.63 6.05 -0.67
C PRO A 171 -14.83 5.11 -0.83
N VAL A 172 -14.59 3.86 -1.23
CA VAL A 172 -15.61 2.82 -1.42
C VAL A 172 -15.92 2.17 -0.09
N PHE A 173 -14.88 1.72 0.62
CA PHE A 173 -14.99 1.15 1.96
C PHE A 173 -15.82 2.05 2.89
N LEU A 174 -15.54 3.35 2.90
CA LEU A 174 -16.26 4.32 3.74
C LEU A 174 -17.75 4.46 3.44
N LYS A 175 -18.18 4.09 2.22
CA LYS A 175 -19.58 4.13 1.79
C LYS A 175 -20.34 2.84 2.08
N ILE A 176 -19.66 1.70 2.08
CA ILE A 176 -20.31 0.38 2.09
C ILE A 176 -20.14 -0.42 3.38
N ALA A 177 -19.20 -0.03 4.25
CA ALA A 177 -18.78 -0.87 5.38
C ALA A 177 -18.64 -0.13 6.72
N THR A 178 -18.89 1.18 6.79
CA THR A 178 -18.67 2.00 7.99
C THR A 178 -19.62 1.70 9.15
N ASP A 179 -20.85 1.25 8.86
CA ASP A 179 -21.83 0.92 9.90
C ASP A 179 -21.37 -0.23 10.80
N ASN A 180 -20.78 -1.28 10.21
CA ASN A 180 -20.21 -2.41 10.94
C ASN A 180 -19.07 -3.06 10.12
N PRO A 181 -17.84 -2.52 10.19
CA PRO A 181 -16.73 -2.97 9.36
C PRO A 181 -16.31 -4.40 9.68
N VAL A 182 -16.44 -4.85 10.93
CA VAL A 182 -16.12 -6.22 11.34
C VAL A 182 -17.08 -7.21 10.68
N ALA A 183 -18.39 -6.98 10.80
CA ALA A 183 -19.39 -7.86 10.18
C ALA A 183 -19.29 -7.83 8.64
N PHE A 184 -19.06 -6.64 8.06
CA PHE A 184 -18.83 -6.50 6.62
C PHE A 184 -17.63 -7.33 6.17
N GLY A 185 -16.48 -7.21 6.85
CA GLY A 185 -15.28 -7.97 6.53
C GLY A 185 -15.49 -9.48 6.60
N GLN A 186 -16.18 -9.97 7.63
CA GLN A 186 -16.50 -11.40 7.72
C GLN A 186 -17.43 -11.87 6.59
N LYS A 187 -18.44 -11.08 6.25
CA LYS A 187 -19.36 -11.38 5.14
C LYS A 187 -18.66 -11.41 3.78
N HIS A 188 -17.70 -10.51 3.56
CA HIS A 188 -16.98 -10.35 2.30
C HIS A 188 -15.62 -11.06 2.26
N LYS A 189 -15.34 -11.94 3.22
CA LYS A 189 -14.03 -12.61 3.36
C LYS A 189 -13.55 -13.32 2.10
N SER A 190 -14.43 -14.03 1.41
CA SER A 190 -14.09 -14.73 0.16
C SER A 190 -13.79 -13.76 -0.98
N GLU A 191 -14.51 -12.64 -1.06
CA GLU A 191 -14.27 -11.61 -2.05
C GLU A 191 -12.91 -10.94 -1.81
N ILE A 192 -12.63 -10.53 -0.57
CA ILE A 192 -11.35 -9.94 -0.16
C ILE A 192 -10.19 -10.90 -0.44
N ALA A 193 -10.36 -12.20 -0.14
CA ALA A 193 -9.35 -13.20 -0.46
C ALA A 193 -9.04 -13.26 -1.97
N LYS A 194 -10.05 -13.12 -2.82
CA LYS A 194 -9.88 -13.06 -4.28
C LYS A 194 -9.19 -11.77 -4.73
N LEU A 195 -9.48 -10.62 -4.11
CA LEU A 195 -8.77 -9.36 -4.38
C LEU A 195 -7.28 -9.46 -4.02
N ILE A 196 -6.96 -10.08 -2.88
CA ILE A 196 -5.59 -10.38 -2.45
C ILE A 196 -4.89 -11.28 -3.49
N GLU A 197 -5.58 -12.32 -3.98
CA GLU A 197 -5.05 -13.22 -5.00
C GLU A 197 -4.75 -12.51 -6.32
N THR A 198 -5.64 -11.63 -6.77
CA THR A 198 -5.38 -10.77 -7.94
C THR A 198 -4.17 -9.88 -7.70
N ALA A 199 -4.06 -9.22 -6.54
CA ALA A 199 -2.91 -8.37 -6.23
C ALA A 199 -1.59 -9.15 -6.19
N ASP A 200 -1.61 -10.40 -5.71
CA ASP A 200 -0.44 -11.27 -5.60
C ASP A 200 0.07 -11.83 -6.93
N LEU A 201 -0.65 -11.65 -8.04
CA LEU A 201 -0.11 -11.90 -9.39
C LEU A 201 1.16 -11.08 -9.66
N SER A 202 1.35 -9.96 -8.96
CA SER A 202 2.59 -9.15 -9.01
C SER A 202 3.82 -9.79 -8.36
N LEU A 203 3.66 -10.93 -7.67
CA LEU A 203 4.77 -11.70 -7.09
C LEU A 203 5.26 -12.82 -8.01
N GLU A 204 4.59 -13.04 -9.13
CA GLU A 204 4.89 -14.09 -10.09
C GLU A 204 5.67 -13.53 -11.29
N ILE A 205 6.16 -14.42 -12.14
CA ILE A 205 6.68 -13.99 -13.44
C ILE A 205 5.51 -13.66 -14.37
N PHE A 206 5.68 -12.64 -15.21
CA PHE A 206 4.60 -12.12 -16.07
C PHE A 206 3.93 -13.21 -16.93
N GLU A 207 4.71 -14.12 -17.51
CA GLU A 207 4.19 -15.19 -18.37
C GLU A 207 3.23 -16.15 -17.67
N GLU A 208 3.42 -16.38 -16.37
CA GLU A 208 2.53 -17.23 -15.56
C GLU A 208 1.28 -16.46 -15.10
N ALA A 209 1.42 -15.15 -14.90
CA ALA A 209 0.35 -14.28 -14.42
C ALA A 209 -0.61 -13.81 -15.53
N LYS A 210 -0.15 -13.69 -16.78
CA LYS A 210 -0.85 -12.98 -17.87
C LYS A 210 -2.30 -13.42 -18.08
N GLU A 211 -2.60 -14.72 -18.08
CA GLU A 211 -3.97 -15.21 -18.30
C GLU A 211 -4.91 -14.81 -17.15
N ARG A 212 -4.40 -14.78 -15.92
CA ARG A 212 -5.16 -14.36 -14.74
C ARG A 212 -5.31 -12.85 -14.67
N ILE A 213 -4.33 -12.08 -15.18
CA ILE A 213 -4.48 -10.63 -15.37
C ILE A 213 -5.58 -10.34 -16.39
N ALA A 214 -5.63 -11.07 -17.51
CA ALA A 214 -6.69 -10.93 -18.51
C ALA A 214 -8.08 -11.23 -17.91
N ALA A 215 -8.20 -12.32 -17.14
CA ALA A 215 -9.44 -12.62 -16.44
C ALA A 215 -9.86 -11.52 -15.44
N ALA A 216 -8.89 -10.85 -14.79
CA ALA A 216 -9.18 -9.73 -13.90
C ALA A 216 -9.75 -8.53 -14.67
N PHE A 217 -9.24 -8.23 -15.87
CA PHE A 217 -9.74 -7.14 -16.73
C PHE A 217 -11.18 -7.38 -17.20
N ASP A 218 -11.55 -8.63 -17.46
CA ASP A 218 -12.90 -9.02 -17.88
C ASP A 218 -13.89 -9.21 -16.72
N SER A 219 -13.42 -9.08 -15.47
CA SER A 219 -14.24 -9.30 -14.29
C SER A 219 -15.37 -8.28 -14.18
N LYS A 220 -16.56 -8.73 -13.75
CA LYS A 220 -17.67 -7.83 -13.39
C LYS A 220 -17.39 -7.05 -12.11
N ASN A 221 -16.54 -7.57 -11.21
CA ASN A 221 -16.15 -6.86 -10.01
C ASN A 221 -15.13 -5.76 -10.36
N PRO A 222 -15.45 -4.46 -10.19
CA PRO A 222 -14.52 -3.38 -10.50
C PRO A 222 -13.22 -3.46 -9.71
N TRP A 223 -13.23 -4.07 -8.52
CA TRP A 223 -12.04 -4.16 -7.67
C TRP A 223 -11.05 -5.22 -8.17
N GLU A 224 -11.52 -6.24 -8.89
CA GLU A 224 -10.63 -7.16 -9.60
C GLU A 224 -9.95 -6.44 -10.78
N ARG A 225 -10.68 -5.63 -11.55
CA ARG A 225 -10.10 -4.79 -12.63
C ARG A 225 -9.09 -3.80 -12.06
N TYR A 226 -9.43 -3.13 -10.97
CA TYR A 226 -8.57 -2.19 -10.23
C TYR A 226 -7.24 -2.83 -9.82
N TRP A 227 -7.28 -4.02 -9.19
CA TRP A 227 -6.07 -4.73 -8.79
C TRP A 227 -5.30 -5.29 -9.99
N GLY A 228 -5.97 -5.75 -11.04
CA GLY A 228 -5.33 -6.19 -12.29
C GLY A 228 -4.51 -5.07 -12.95
N LEU A 229 -5.00 -3.83 -12.91
CA LEU A 229 -4.27 -2.66 -13.41
C LEU A 229 -3.06 -2.29 -12.55
N ILE A 230 -3.16 -2.44 -11.22
CA ILE A 230 -2.01 -2.28 -10.30
C ILE A 230 -0.93 -3.34 -10.58
N VAL A 231 -1.32 -4.58 -10.88
CA VAL A 231 -0.40 -5.65 -11.29
C VAL A 231 0.29 -5.29 -12.60
N CYS A 232 -0.44 -4.76 -13.59
CA CYS A 232 0.16 -4.25 -14.83
C CYS A 232 1.16 -3.12 -14.58
N SER A 233 0.83 -2.15 -13.71
CA SER A 233 1.77 -1.09 -13.30
C SER A 233 3.03 -1.65 -12.63
N THR A 234 2.93 -2.79 -11.94
CA THR A 234 4.08 -3.48 -11.34
C THR A 234 4.99 -4.11 -12.41
N PHE A 235 4.41 -4.80 -13.38
CA PHE A 235 5.15 -5.40 -14.50
C PHE A 235 5.66 -4.37 -15.51
N GLY A 236 5.10 -3.15 -15.51
CA GLY A 236 5.51 -2.06 -16.38
C GLY A 236 5.45 -2.47 -17.86
N LYS A 237 6.58 -2.40 -18.56
CA LYS A 237 6.65 -2.70 -20.00
C LYS A 237 6.39 -4.18 -20.34
N GLN A 238 6.56 -5.10 -19.41
CA GLN A 238 6.23 -6.52 -19.66
C GLN A 238 4.72 -6.71 -19.88
N ALA A 239 3.89 -5.86 -19.27
CA ALA A 239 2.45 -5.87 -19.45
C ALA A 239 1.97 -5.20 -20.76
N ALA A 240 2.83 -5.07 -21.78
CA ALA A 240 2.47 -4.52 -23.09
C ALA A 240 1.21 -5.15 -23.75
N PRO A 241 0.93 -6.46 -23.62
CA PRO A 241 -0.32 -7.04 -24.12
C PRO A 241 -1.59 -6.38 -23.57
N PHE A 242 -1.50 -5.70 -22.42
CA PHE A 242 -2.63 -5.04 -21.75
C PHE A 242 -2.78 -3.56 -22.11
N TYR A 243 -1.98 -2.99 -23.00
CA TYR A 243 -2.08 -1.57 -23.37
C TYR A 243 -3.43 -1.22 -24.02
N GLU A 244 -3.86 -1.96 -25.04
CA GLU A 244 -5.15 -1.68 -25.70
C GLU A 244 -6.36 -1.96 -24.79
N PRO A 245 -6.41 -3.08 -24.04
CA PRO A 245 -7.43 -3.27 -23.00
C PRO A 245 -7.46 -2.14 -21.96
N ALA A 246 -6.29 -1.68 -21.48
CA ALA A 246 -6.21 -0.59 -20.52
C ALA A 246 -6.68 0.75 -21.10
N LYS A 247 -6.39 1.04 -22.38
CA LYS A 247 -6.91 2.26 -23.05
C LYS A 247 -8.44 2.26 -23.07
N LYS A 248 -9.05 1.11 -23.35
CA LYS A 248 -10.51 0.95 -23.30
C LYS A 248 -11.05 1.17 -21.88
N LEU A 249 -10.41 0.58 -20.86
CA LEU A 249 -10.82 0.80 -19.46
C LEU A 249 -10.65 2.26 -19.02
N ALA A 250 -9.58 2.94 -19.43
CA ALA A 250 -9.36 4.35 -19.13
C ALA A 250 -10.44 5.26 -19.73
N ALA A 251 -10.89 4.94 -20.94
CA ALA A 251 -11.93 5.68 -21.65
C ALA A 251 -13.33 5.43 -21.07
N ASP A 252 -13.70 4.15 -20.89
CA ASP A 252 -15.10 3.74 -20.84
C ASP A 252 -15.53 3.00 -19.55
N ASP A 253 -14.62 2.66 -18.62
CA ASP A 253 -15.04 1.93 -17.42
C ASP A 253 -15.98 2.78 -16.54
N ALA A 254 -17.07 2.18 -16.06
CA ALA A 254 -18.04 2.88 -15.22
C ALA A 254 -17.48 3.29 -13.85
N GLU A 255 -16.43 2.63 -13.37
CA GLU A 255 -15.79 2.93 -12.08
C GLU A 255 -14.62 3.92 -12.26
N PRO A 256 -14.73 5.16 -11.73
CA PRO A 256 -13.66 6.16 -11.79
C PRO A 256 -12.28 5.69 -11.34
N LEU A 257 -12.20 4.83 -10.31
CA LEU A 257 -10.93 4.32 -9.82
C LEU A 257 -10.29 3.28 -10.75
N VAL A 258 -11.09 2.55 -11.52
CA VAL A 258 -10.57 1.66 -12.58
C VAL A 258 -9.98 2.50 -13.70
N ARG A 259 -10.70 3.53 -14.16
CA ARG A 259 -10.18 4.49 -15.16
C ARG A 259 -8.88 5.15 -14.69
N THR A 260 -8.81 5.51 -13.41
CA THR A 260 -7.62 6.10 -12.77
C THR A 260 -6.41 5.16 -12.82
N ARG A 261 -6.56 3.88 -12.44
CA ARG A 261 -5.46 2.90 -12.49
C ARG A 261 -5.05 2.56 -13.92
N ALA A 262 -5.97 2.60 -14.87
CA ALA A 262 -5.66 2.42 -16.28
C ALA A 262 -4.82 3.58 -16.82
N ALA A 263 -5.20 4.82 -16.51
CA ALA A 263 -4.40 5.99 -16.83
C ALA A 263 -3.01 5.96 -16.16
N GLU A 264 -2.93 5.50 -14.90
CA GLU A 264 -1.65 5.34 -14.19
C GLU A 264 -0.72 4.34 -14.90
N PHE A 265 -1.21 3.14 -15.19
CA PHE A 265 -0.44 2.11 -15.89
C PHE A 265 0.09 2.60 -17.24
N LEU A 266 -0.79 3.19 -18.05
CA LEU A 266 -0.43 3.71 -19.37
C LEU A 266 0.52 4.91 -19.27
N GLY A 267 0.35 5.78 -18.27
CA GLY A 267 1.22 6.92 -18.03
C GLY A 267 2.63 6.49 -17.59
N LEU A 268 2.73 5.58 -16.61
CA LEU A 268 4.01 5.03 -16.15
C LEU A 268 4.80 4.32 -17.26
N THR A 269 4.09 3.76 -18.25
CA THR A 269 4.69 3.06 -19.40
C THR A 269 4.81 3.92 -20.67
N GLY A 270 4.39 5.19 -20.62
CA GLY A 270 4.47 6.15 -21.72
C GLY A 270 3.56 5.85 -22.91
N GLN A 271 2.47 5.09 -22.70
CA GLN A 271 1.53 4.67 -23.74
C GLN A 271 0.31 5.58 -23.90
N LEU A 272 0.12 6.51 -22.96
CA LEU A 272 -0.94 7.52 -22.97
C LEU A 272 -0.49 8.73 -22.14
N ASP A 273 -0.96 9.93 -22.50
CA ASP A 273 -0.91 11.07 -21.59
C ASP A 273 -2.05 10.94 -20.57
N PRO A 274 -1.78 10.69 -19.27
CA PRO A 274 -2.81 10.42 -18.28
C PRO A 274 -3.56 11.69 -17.84
N ARG A 275 -3.04 12.89 -18.16
CA ARG A 275 -3.56 14.15 -17.63
C ARG A 275 -5.02 14.41 -18.03
N PRO A 276 -5.45 14.25 -19.30
CA PRO A 276 -6.85 14.49 -19.67
C PRO A 276 -7.83 13.60 -18.92
N VAL A 277 -7.54 12.29 -18.83
CA VAL A 277 -8.40 11.31 -18.13
C VAL A 277 -8.48 11.64 -16.65
N LEU A 278 -7.35 11.89 -15.99
CA LEU A 278 -7.32 12.18 -14.56
C LEU A 278 -7.98 13.53 -14.24
N THR A 279 -7.78 14.57 -15.05
CA THR A 279 -8.46 15.87 -14.88
C THR A 279 -9.97 15.74 -15.06
N GLU A 280 -10.44 14.97 -16.04
CA GLU A 280 -11.87 14.70 -16.24
C GLU A 280 -12.48 14.03 -15.00
N ILE A 281 -11.87 12.95 -14.51
CA ILE A 281 -12.37 12.21 -13.34
C ILE A 281 -12.38 13.10 -12.08
N LEU A 282 -11.30 13.87 -11.87
CA LEU A 282 -11.16 14.79 -10.73
C LEU A 282 -12.23 15.90 -10.76
N ASN A 283 -12.58 16.41 -11.94
CA ASN A 283 -13.62 17.42 -12.11
C ASN A 283 -15.04 16.86 -12.04
N ALA A 284 -15.22 15.55 -12.26
CA ALA A 284 -16.52 14.89 -12.21
C ALA A 284 -16.96 14.47 -10.79
N THR A 285 -16.06 14.53 -9.79
CA THR A 285 -16.36 14.13 -8.41
C THR A 285 -16.38 15.31 -7.45
N GLU A 286 -17.32 15.30 -6.51
CA GLU A 286 -17.35 16.21 -5.35
C GLU A 286 -16.87 15.53 -4.05
N ASP A 287 -16.54 14.24 -4.12
CA ASP A 287 -16.04 13.47 -2.99
C ASP A 287 -14.53 13.70 -2.82
N HIS A 288 -14.17 14.57 -1.86
CA HIS A 288 -12.79 14.86 -1.53
C HIS A 288 -11.95 13.63 -1.14
N ILE A 289 -12.53 12.54 -0.63
CA ILE A 289 -11.77 11.32 -0.29
C ILE A 289 -11.40 10.58 -1.58
N LEU A 290 -12.35 10.47 -2.50
CA LEU A 290 -12.10 9.95 -3.85
C LEU A 290 -11.06 10.81 -4.58
N ALA A 291 -11.21 12.13 -4.55
CA ALA A 291 -10.25 13.05 -5.14
C ALA A 291 -8.85 12.88 -4.55
N ASN A 292 -8.72 12.72 -3.23
CA ASN A 292 -7.41 12.50 -2.58
C ASN A 292 -6.72 11.21 -3.07
N LEU A 293 -7.46 10.11 -3.21
CA LEU A 293 -6.92 8.86 -3.72
C LEU A 293 -6.46 8.99 -5.19
N ILE A 294 -7.20 9.72 -6.02
CA ILE A 294 -6.81 10.00 -7.41
C ILE A 294 -5.58 10.94 -7.45
N LEU A 295 -5.52 11.95 -6.58
CA LEU A 295 -4.38 12.86 -6.47
C LEU A 295 -3.09 12.14 -6.03
N ASN A 296 -3.19 11.01 -5.32
CA ASN A 296 -2.02 10.17 -5.06
C ASN A 296 -1.39 9.64 -6.37
N THR A 297 -2.22 9.18 -7.31
CA THR A 297 -1.79 8.76 -8.66
C THR A 297 -1.16 9.92 -9.43
N VAL A 298 -1.78 11.11 -9.35
CA VAL A 298 -1.25 12.34 -9.97
C VAL A 298 0.16 12.65 -9.47
N VAL A 299 0.38 12.61 -8.16
CA VAL A 299 1.71 12.88 -7.57
C VAL A 299 2.73 11.82 -7.94
N VAL A 300 2.34 10.53 -7.98
CA VAL A 300 3.22 9.45 -8.48
C VAL A 300 3.65 9.72 -9.92
N LEU A 301 2.71 10.05 -10.81
CA LEU A 301 2.99 10.32 -12.23
C LEU A 301 3.82 11.59 -12.46
N GLN A 302 3.68 12.59 -11.58
CA GLN A 302 4.46 13.82 -11.62
C GLN A 302 5.91 13.60 -11.16
N ASP A 303 6.08 12.89 -10.04
CA ASP A 303 7.39 12.72 -9.41
C ASP A 303 8.19 11.53 -9.97
N SER A 304 7.53 10.59 -10.65
CA SER A 304 8.16 9.45 -11.33
C SER A 304 8.44 9.77 -12.79
N LYS A 305 9.28 8.96 -13.45
CA LYS A 305 9.42 9.02 -14.91
C LYS A 305 8.18 8.44 -15.60
N PRO A 306 7.68 9.02 -16.71
CA PRO A 306 8.28 10.12 -17.50
C PRO A 306 8.25 11.53 -16.87
N GLY A 307 7.35 11.81 -15.94
CA GLY A 307 7.27 13.09 -15.21
C GLY A 307 6.24 14.04 -15.79
N TYR A 308 4.95 13.77 -15.54
CA TYR A 308 3.85 14.57 -16.06
C TYR A 308 3.60 15.79 -15.17
N LYS A 309 3.80 17.00 -15.69
CA LYS A 309 3.39 18.22 -14.99
C LYS A 309 1.88 18.38 -15.06
N PHE A 310 1.22 18.33 -13.91
CA PHE A 310 -0.22 18.59 -13.80
C PHE A 310 -0.46 20.07 -13.50
N ASP A 311 -1.53 20.61 -14.07
CA ASP A 311 -1.92 22.00 -13.91
C ASP A 311 -3.14 22.07 -12.99
N ALA A 312 -2.92 22.46 -11.74
CA ALA A 312 -3.98 22.57 -10.74
C ALA A 312 -5.07 23.59 -11.12
N SER A 313 -4.79 24.55 -12.01
CA SER A 313 -5.79 25.54 -12.45
C SER A 313 -6.90 24.94 -13.32
N LYS A 314 -6.69 23.73 -13.85
CA LYS A 314 -7.69 22.98 -14.62
C LYS A 314 -8.68 22.22 -13.75
N LEU A 315 -8.46 22.18 -12.43
CA LEU A 315 -9.34 21.53 -11.48
C LEU A 315 -10.45 22.49 -11.06
N THR A 316 -11.70 22.12 -11.33
CA THR A 316 -12.88 23.00 -11.17
C THR A 316 -13.87 22.50 -10.13
N ALA A 317 -13.74 21.27 -9.64
CA ALA A 317 -14.63 20.69 -8.63
C ALA A 317 -14.55 21.44 -7.29
N SER A 318 -15.62 21.38 -6.50
CA SER A 318 -15.72 22.17 -5.26
C SER A 318 -14.68 21.78 -4.21
N TRP A 319 -14.25 20.50 -4.20
CA TRP A 319 -13.24 20.01 -3.28
C TRP A 319 -11.86 20.68 -3.46
N VAL A 320 -11.58 21.33 -4.59
CA VAL A 320 -10.32 22.05 -4.84
C VAL A 320 -10.12 23.20 -3.84
N ASN A 321 -11.23 23.82 -3.41
CA ASN A 321 -11.23 24.89 -2.43
C ASN A 321 -11.48 24.38 -1.00
N ASN A 322 -11.54 23.06 -0.80
CA ASN A 322 -11.72 22.46 0.50
C ASN A 322 -10.47 22.70 1.36
N LYS A 323 -10.69 23.19 2.58
CA LYS A 323 -9.61 23.45 3.56
C LYS A 323 -9.18 22.21 4.34
N LYS A 324 -9.76 21.04 4.09
CA LYS A 324 -9.29 19.77 4.65
C LYS A 324 -7.87 19.51 4.22
N ALA A 325 -7.03 19.16 5.19
CA ALA A 325 -5.58 19.11 5.03
C ALA A 325 -5.15 18.22 3.86
N GLU A 326 -5.78 17.07 3.65
CA GLU A 326 -5.29 16.08 2.69
C GLU A 326 -5.36 16.55 1.23
N VAL A 327 -6.57 16.92 0.76
CA VAL A 327 -6.74 17.44 -0.61
C VAL A 327 -6.11 18.81 -0.78
N ALA A 328 -6.14 19.66 0.26
CA ALA A 328 -5.49 20.97 0.22
C ALA A 328 -3.98 20.84 0.02
N SER A 329 -3.33 19.91 0.73
CA SER A 329 -1.89 19.62 0.59
C SER A 329 -1.53 19.11 -0.79
N ARG A 330 -2.38 18.26 -1.39
CA ARG A 330 -2.20 17.81 -2.77
C ARG A 330 -2.32 18.95 -3.76
N VAL A 331 -3.38 19.77 -3.67
CA VAL A 331 -3.57 20.91 -4.57
C VAL A 331 -2.44 21.94 -4.41
N LEU A 332 -1.99 22.20 -3.18
CA LEU A 332 -0.85 23.08 -2.92
C LEU A 332 0.43 22.57 -3.58
N TYR A 333 0.68 21.26 -3.50
CA TYR A 333 1.85 20.65 -4.11
C TYR A 333 1.84 20.68 -5.65
N LEU A 334 0.66 20.76 -6.26
CA LEU A 334 0.49 20.85 -7.72
C LEU A 334 0.51 22.29 -8.27
N LYS A 335 0.60 23.30 -7.40
CA LYS A 335 0.72 24.72 -7.78
C LYS A 335 2.18 25.14 -7.91
#